data_AF-A0ABC8B7P2-F1
#
_entry.id   AF-A0ABC8B7P2-F1
#
_cell.length_a   1.000
_cell.length_b   1.000
_cell.length_c   1.000
_cell.angle_alpha   90.00
_cell.angle_beta   90.00
_cell.angle_gamma   90.00
#
_symmetry.space_group_name_H-M   'P 1'
#
loop_
_entity.id
_entity.type
_entity.pdbx_description
1 polymer ?
#
loop_
_entity_poly.entity_id
_entity_poly.type
_entity_poly.pdbx_seq_one_letter_code
_entity_poly.pdbx_strand_id
1 'polypeptide(L)'
;MRVYSERTGEHIKITSKRLRHTVATSAAREGHGELIIAELLDHSDTQNVGIYVKATPEIIERIDRAVALRMAPLAHAFAGAVIISESAATRGDDPTSRIVDPASTKL
;
A
#
# COMPACT_ATOMS: atom_id res chain seq x y z
N MET A 1 -23.74 -7.29 -4.08
CA MET A 1 -22.51 -7.78 -3.42
C MET A 1 -22.06 -6.73 -2.42
N ARG A 2 -22.04 -7.03 -1.11
CA ARG A 2 -21.52 -6.12 -0.08
C ARG A 2 -20.12 -6.57 0.27
N VAL A 3 -19.11 -5.78 -0.11
CA VAL A 3 -17.69 -6.05 0.19
C VAL A 3 -17.22 -5.02 1.21
N TYR A 4 -16.52 -5.47 2.24
CA TYR A 4 -15.94 -4.61 3.28
C TYR A 4 -14.43 -4.48 3.08
N SER A 5 -13.87 -3.33 3.41
CA SER A 5 -12.43 -3.14 3.34
C SER A 5 -11.78 -3.71 4.59
N GLU A 6 -10.86 -4.66 4.42
CA GLU A 6 -10.02 -5.17 5.52
C GLU A 6 -9.25 -4.04 6.25
N ARG A 7 -8.88 -2.98 5.52
CA ARG A 7 -8.09 -1.87 6.07
C ARG A 7 -8.91 -0.86 6.86
N THR A 8 -10.17 -0.64 6.50
CA THR A 8 -10.99 0.44 7.09
C THR A 8 -12.26 -0.05 7.78
N GLY A 9 -12.63 -1.33 7.65
CA GLY A 9 -13.91 -1.88 8.15
C GLY A 9 -15.16 -1.41 7.39
N GLU A 10 -15.07 -0.28 6.69
CA GLU A 10 -16.15 0.31 5.90
C GLU A 10 -16.46 -0.44 4.60
N HIS A 11 -17.66 -0.17 4.06
CA HIS A 11 -18.07 -0.67 2.75
C HIS A 11 -17.17 -0.17 1.62
N ILE A 12 -16.70 -1.09 0.77
CA ILE A 12 -15.98 -0.73 -0.45
C ILE A 12 -16.99 -0.17 -1.45
N LYS A 13 -16.85 1.12 -1.78
CA LYS A 13 -17.57 1.74 -2.88
C LYS A 13 -17.04 1.22 -4.22
N ILE A 14 -17.71 0.23 -4.79
CA ILE A 14 -17.39 -0.32 -6.11
C ILE A 14 -17.82 0.68 -7.19
N THR A 15 -16.90 1.00 -8.09
CA THR A 15 -17.15 1.86 -9.26
C THR A 15 -16.44 1.28 -10.47
N SER A 16 -16.93 1.58 -11.67
CA SER A 16 -16.31 1.12 -12.93
C SER A 16 -14.85 1.52 -13.03
N LYS A 17 -14.49 2.72 -12.52
CA LYS A 17 -13.11 3.19 -12.46
C LYS A 17 -12.22 2.29 -11.59
N ARG A 18 -12.70 1.88 -10.41
CA ARG A 18 -11.92 0.98 -9.52
C ARG A 18 -11.73 -0.38 -10.15
N LEU A 19 -12.79 -0.94 -10.76
CA LEU A 19 -12.70 -2.23 -11.45
C LEU A 19 -11.71 -2.16 -12.63
N ARG A 20 -11.78 -1.12 -13.46
CA ARG A 20 -10.83 -0.86 -14.55
C ARG A 20 -9.38 -0.82 -14.05
N HIS A 21 -9.11 -0.06 -12.99
CA HIS A 21 -7.78 0.00 -12.39
C HIS A 21 -7.31 -1.36 -11.87
N THR A 22 -8.16 -2.09 -11.14
CA THR A 22 -7.80 -3.39 -10.59
C THR A 22 -7.43 -4.38 -11.69
N VAL A 23 -8.23 -4.48 -12.75
CA VAL A 23 -7.98 -5.38 -13.89
C VAL A 23 -6.69 -5.00 -14.61
N ALA A 24 -6.51 -3.73 -14.95
CA ALA A 24 -5.34 -3.26 -15.68
C ALA A 24 -4.03 -3.42 -14.89
N THR A 25 -4.03 -3.07 -13.61
CA THR A 25 -2.86 -3.23 -12.74
C THR A 25 -2.56 -4.71 -12.48
N SER A 26 -3.58 -5.58 -12.46
CA SER A 26 -3.35 -7.04 -12.36
C SER A 26 -2.68 -7.58 -13.62
N ALA A 27 -3.18 -7.21 -14.81
CA ALA A 27 -2.55 -7.59 -16.08
C ALA A 27 -1.10 -7.10 -16.18
N ALA A 28 -0.81 -5.87 -15.74
CA ALA A 28 0.56 -5.35 -15.65
C ALA A 28 1.43 -6.15 -14.67
N ARG A 29 0.90 -6.55 -13.51
CA ARG A 29 1.61 -7.39 -12.53
C ARG A 29 1.91 -8.80 -13.05
N GLU A 30 1.08 -9.31 -13.96
CA GLU A 30 1.31 -10.58 -14.67
C GLU A 30 2.32 -10.44 -15.82
N GLY A 31 2.84 -9.24 -16.06
CA GLY A 31 3.87 -8.98 -17.07
C GLY A 31 3.35 -8.62 -18.46
N HIS A 32 2.04 -8.36 -18.61
CA HIS A 32 1.49 -7.94 -19.90
C HIS A 32 1.94 -6.52 -20.26
N GLY A 33 2.37 -6.34 -21.52
CA GLY A 33 2.81 -5.04 -22.04
C GLY A 33 1.66 -4.05 -22.28
N GLU A 34 2.00 -2.79 -22.50
CA GLU A 34 1.03 -1.68 -22.64
C GLU A 34 -0.01 -1.89 -23.75
N LEU A 35 0.37 -2.53 -24.87
CA LEU A 35 -0.56 -2.82 -25.98
C LEU A 35 -1.65 -3.81 -25.57
N ILE A 36 -1.30 -4.85 -24.82
CA ILE A 36 -2.27 -5.84 -24.34
C ILE A 36 -3.21 -5.20 -23.31
N ILE A 37 -2.68 -4.32 -22.47
CA ILE A 37 -3.49 -3.60 -21.49
C ILE A 37 -4.40 -2.57 -22.18
N ALA A 38 -3.96 -1.90 -23.24
CA ALA A 38 -4.82 -1.03 -24.05
C ALA A 38 -6.01 -1.80 -24.62
N GLU A 39 -5.75 -2.95 -25.24
CA GLU A 39 -6.77 -3.83 -25.81
C GLU A 39 -7.75 -4.32 -24.73
N LEU A 40 -7.23 -4.80 -23.59
CA LEU A 40 -8.04 -5.25 -22.45
C LEU A 40 -8.99 -4.17 -21.93
N LEU A 41 -8.60 -2.90 -22.07
CA LEU A 41 -9.36 -1.75 -21.59
C LEU A 41 -10.21 -1.08 -22.68
N ASP A 42 -10.19 -1.61 -23.91
CA ASP A 42 -10.84 -1.02 -25.08
C ASP A 42 -10.38 0.43 -25.32
N HIS A 43 -9.06 0.66 -25.19
CA HIS A 43 -8.45 1.95 -25.48
C HIS A 43 -8.00 2.02 -26.94
N SER A 44 -8.25 3.16 -27.59
CA SER A 44 -7.76 3.45 -28.94
C SER A 44 -6.26 3.71 -29.03
N ASP A 45 -5.62 4.05 -27.91
CA ASP A 45 -4.18 4.33 -27.83
C ASP A 45 -3.58 3.96 -26.45
N THR A 46 -2.27 4.09 -26.33
CA THR A 46 -1.52 3.74 -25.11
C THR A 46 -1.19 4.94 -24.22
N GLN A 47 -1.55 6.18 -24.58
CA GLN A 47 -1.08 7.39 -23.89
C GLN A 47 -1.43 7.38 -22.41
N ASN A 48 -2.56 6.76 -22.07
CA ASN A 48 -3.07 6.65 -20.71
C ASN A 48 -2.80 5.29 -20.04
N VAL A 49 -2.21 4.32 -20.74
CA VAL A 49 -1.97 2.98 -20.19
C VAL A 49 -0.88 2.98 -19.13
N GLY A 50 0.13 3.86 -19.27
CA GLY A 50 1.24 3.96 -18.34
C GLY A 50 0.83 4.21 -16.88
N ILE A 51 -0.38 4.70 -16.60
CA ILE A 51 -0.88 4.85 -15.22
C ILE A 51 -1.11 3.51 -14.52
N TYR A 52 -1.32 2.42 -15.27
CA TYR A 52 -1.59 1.08 -14.73
C TYR A 52 -0.31 0.25 -14.55
N VAL A 53 0.75 0.58 -15.30
CA VAL A 53 2.04 -0.14 -15.31
C VAL A 53 3.04 0.37 -14.27
N LYS A 54 2.79 1.55 -13.67
CA LYS A 54 3.70 2.14 -12.65
C LYS A 54 3.88 1.31 -11.36
N ALA A 55 3.07 0.28 -11.16
CA ALA A 55 3.07 -0.54 -9.94
C ALA A 55 3.42 -2.02 -10.22
N THR A 56 4.29 -2.30 -11.19
CA THR A 56 4.76 -3.69 -11.39
C THR A 56 5.63 -4.14 -10.21
N PRO A 57 5.68 -5.44 -9.91
CA PRO A 57 6.49 -5.98 -8.82
C PRO A 57 7.97 -5.57 -8.90
N GLU A 58 8.53 -5.49 -10.10
CA GLU A 58 9.93 -5.13 -10.33
C GLU A 58 10.22 -3.67 -9.95
N ILE A 59 9.29 -2.76 -10.27
CA ILE A 59 9.39 -1.34 -9.88
C ILE A 59 9.32 -1.23 -8.35
N ILE A 60 8.37 -1.95 -7.73
CA ILE A 60 8.20 -1.97 -6.28
C ILE A 60 9.45 -2.50 -5.59
N GLU A 61 10.01 -3.62 -6.04
CA GLU A 61 11.24 -4.22 -5.49
C GLU A 61 12.43 -3.26 -5.61
N ARG A 62 12.54 -2.54 -6.73
CA ARG A 62 13.59 -1.54 -6.91
C ARG A 62 13.44 -0.36 -5.95
N ILE A 63 12.21 0.12 -5.72
CA ILE A 63 11.94 1.16 -4.73
C ILE A 63 12.29 0.66 -3.34
N ASP A 64 11.83 -0.54 -2.98
CA ASP A 64 12.06 -1.14 -1.67
C ASP A 64 13.55 -1.25 -1.36
N ARG A 65 14.36 -1.78 -2.29
CA ARG A 65 15.83 -1.81 -2.16
C ARG A 65 16.44 -0.42 -1.99
N ALA A 66 15.96 0.57 -2.73
CA ALA A 66 16.50 1.93 -2.68
C ALA A 66 16.22 2.62 -1.33
N VAL A 67 15.10 2.29 -0.67
CA VAL A 67 14.70 2.90 0.61
C VAL A 67 15.05 2.04 1.83
N ALA A 68 15.38 0.77 1.66
CA ALA A 68 15.58 -0.21 2.73
C ALA A 68 16.49 0.28 3.86
N LEU A 69 17.69 0.80 3.55
CA LEU A 69 18.63 1.27 4.57
C LEU A 69 18.10 2.45 5.39
N ARG A 70 17.31 3.34 4.78
CA ARG A 70 16.69 4.48 5.47
C ARG A 70 15.48 4.07 6.29
N MET A 71 14.76 3.05 5.84
CA MET A 71 13.59 2.50 6.52
C MET A 71 13.95 1.51 7.63
N ALA A 72 15.14 0.91 7.60
CA ALA A 72 15.56 -0.11 8.55
C ALA A 72 15.47 0.31 10.03
N PRO A 73 15.88 1.53 10.45
CA PRO A 73 15.73 1.95 11.84
C PRO A 73 14.26 2.08 12.27
N LEU A 74 13.40 2.58 11.38
CA LEU A 74 11.96 2.67 11.63
C LEU A 74 11.35 1.27 11.73
N ALA A 75 11.65 0.39 10.77
CA ALA A 75 11.20 -0.99 10.78
C ALA A 75 11.65 -1.73 12.05
N HIS A 76 12.88 -1.50 12.52
CA HIS A 76 13.39 -2.06 13.77
C HIS A 76 12.66 -1.52 15.01
N ALA A 77 12.30 -0.24 15.03
CA ALA A 77 11.48 0.35 16.09
C ALA A 77 10.07 -0.27 16.15
N PHE A 78 9.50 -0.62 15.00
CA PHE A 78 8.19 -1.30 14.91
C PHE A 78 8.25 -2.83 15.07
N ALA A 79 9.39 -3.46 14.78
CA ALA A 79 9.61 -4.89 14.93
C ALA A 79 9.93 -5.30 16.38
N GLY A 80 10.05 -4.34 17.29
CA GLY A 80 10.23 -4.56 18.72
C GLY A 80 9.03 -5.25 19.39
N ALA A 81 9.21 -5.62 20.66
CA ALA A 81 8.16 -6.26 21.45
C ALA A 81 6.96 -5.32 21.66
N VAL A 82 5.74 -5.83 21.47
CA VAL A 82 4.50 -5.13 21.81
C VAL A 82 4.48 -4.90 23.32
N ILE A 83 4.60 -3.63 23.74
CA ILE A 83 4.62 -3.27 25.14
C ILE A 83 3.17 -3.06 25.60
N ILE A 84 2.74 -3.86 26.56
CA ILE A 84 1.34 -3.93 27.03
C ILE A 84 0.99 -2.73 27.92
N SER A 85 1.99 -2.09 28.55
CA SER A 85 1.84 -0.91 29.40
C SER A 85 3.10 -0.03 29.36
N GLU A 86 2.94 1.28 29.52
CA GLU A 86 4.08 2.23 29.49
C GLU A 86 5.15 1.92 30.54
N SER A 87 4.76 1.32 31.67
CA SER A 87 5.67 0.85 32.72
C SER A 87 6.64 -0.25 32.29
N ALA A 88 6.36 -0.96 31.20
CA ALA A 88 7.24 -1.98 30.64
C ALA A 88 8.14 -1.43 29.51
N ALA A 89 8.06 -0.13 29.21
CA ALA A 89 8.87 0.53 28.19
C ALA A 89 10.15 1.13 28.78
N THR A 90 11.29 0.91 28.10
CA THR A 90 12.60 1.46 28.46
C THR A 90 12.63 2.99 28.49
N ARG A 91 11.72 3.64 27.75
CA ARG A 91 11.53 5.10 27.69
C ARG A 91 10.09 5.51 28.06
N GLY A 92 9.41 4.74 28.91
CA GLY A 92 8.03 5.02 29.32
C GLY A 92 7.81 6.44 29.88
N ASP A 93 8.83 6.98 30.58
CA ASP A 93 8.79 8.31 31.19
C ASP A 93 8.98 9.46 30.20
N ASP A 94 9.36 9.18 28.96
CA ASP A 94 9.56 10.17 27.89
C ASP A 94 8.35 10.19 26.94
N PRO A 95 7.52 11.25 26.97
CA PRO A 95 6.33 11.36 26.12
C PRO A 95 6.65 11.33 24.62
N THR A 96 7.86 11.71 24.21
CA THR A 96 8.28 11.71 22.79
C THR A 96 8.61 10.31 22.27
N SER A 97 8.67 9.31 23.15
CA SER A 97 8.86 7.91 22.78
C SER A 97 7.57 7.23 22.31
N ARG A 98 6.42 7.86 22.52
CA ARG A 98 5.10 7.31 22.17
C ARG A 98 4.89 7.36 20.67
N ILE A 99 4.94 6.18 20.04
CA ILE A 99 4.56 6.02 18.64
C ILE A 99 3.07 5.69 18.62
N VAL A 100 2.24 6.67 18.29
CA VAL A 100 0.78 6.53 18.22
C VAL A 100 0.41 6.17 16.78
N ASP A 101 -0.37 5.11 16.60
CA ASP A 101 -1.01 4.87 15.30
C ASP A 101 -2.04 5.99 15.06
N PRO A 102 -1.94 6.79 13.98
CA PRO A 102 -2.92 7.83 13.68
C PRO A 102 -4.36 7.32 13.51
N ALA A 103 -4.58 6.02 13.30
CA ALA A 103 -5.92 5.41 13.26
C ALA A 103 -6.47 5.03 14.66
N SER A 104 -5.64 5.04 15.70
CA SER A 104 -6.00 4.66 17.08
C SER A 104 -6.50 5.81 17.95
N THR A 105 -6.38 7.07 17.49
CA THR A 105 -6.96 8.24 18.16
C THR A 105 -8.46 8.30 17.90
N LYS A 106 -9.26 7.69 18.78
CA LYS A 106 -10.65 8.08 18.92
C LYS A 106 -10.71 9.37 19.74
N LEU A 107 -11.33 10.41 19.15
CA LEU A 107 -11.86 11.57 19.86
C LEU A 107 -12.81 11.13 20.99
#